data_AF-A0AAE1HRZ3-F1
#
_entry.id   AF-A0AAE1HRZ3-F1
#
_cell.length_a   1.000
_cell.length_b   1.000
_cell.length_c   1.000
_cell.angle_alpha   90.00
_cell.angle_beta   90.00
_cell.angle_gamma   90.00
#
_symmetry.space_group_name_H-M   'P 1'
#
loop_
_entity.id
_entity.type
_entity.pdbx_description
1 polymer ?
#
loop_
_entity_poly.entity_id
_entity_poly.type
_entity_poly.pdbx_seq_one_letter_code
_entity_poly.pdbx_strand_id
1 'polypeptide(L)'
;MHIFQLHIACSKFIWSLNKKCEGMIKPFEVEGTKGQTDPESWSMERSKCSTASDCKTFLGLSSGQAKKNYLRKKNWRLDRVETAAIKYGKEMEGPARKVYAEKIKKVHSPLEVIEAGLWKNPKYPTLACSPDGFSVHKITAAYSVGDKMPLKRIP
;
A
#
# COMPACT_ATOMS: atom_id res chain seq x y z
N MET A 1 7.53 -31.10 1.76
CA MET A 1 6.20 -30.45 1.81
C MET A 1 5.32 -31.12 0.76
N HIS A 2 4.35 -31.92 1.16
CA HIS A 2 3.47 -32.65 0.22
C HIS A 2 2.68 -31.66 -0.64
N ILE A 3 2.54 -31.94 -1.94
CA ILE A 3 1.79 -31.12 -2.92
C ILE A 3 0.40 -30.73 -2.39
N PHE A 4 -0.24 -31.63 -1.65
CA PHE A 4 -1.55 -31.43 -1.03
C PHE A 4 -1.56 -30.29 0.02
N GLN A 5 -0.52 -30.21 0.85
CA GLN A 5 -0.40 -29.15 1.87
C GLN A 5 -0.17 -27.77 1.25
N LEU A 6 0.61 -27.72 0.15
CA LEU A 6 0.81 -26.48 -0.59
C LEU A 6 -0.49 -25.97 -1.21
N HIS A 7 -1.27 -26.87 -1.82
CA HIS A 7 -2.57 -26.52 -2.40
C HIS A 7 -3.52 -25.93 -1.35
N ILE A 8 -3.65 -26.57 -0.19
CA ILE A 8 -4.47 -26.08 0.93
C ILE A 8 -4.01 -24.69 1.39
N ALA A 9 -2.69 -24.48 1.53
CA ALA A 9 -2.14 -23.19 1.93
C ALA A 9 -2.45 -22.08 0.90
N CYS A 10 -2.29 -22.37 -0.39
CA CYS A 10 -2.62 -21.43 -1.47
C CYS A 10 -4.12 -21.10 -1.50
N SER A 11 -4.99 -22.09 -1.34
CA SER A 11 -6.45 -21.87 -1.31
C SER A 11 -6.87 -21.02 -0.11
N LYS A 12 -6.31 -21.28 1.09
CA LYS A 12 -6.53 -20.45 2.28
C LYS A 12 -6.05 -19.01 2.09
N PHE A 13 -4.90 -18.83 1.43
CA PHE A 13 -4.36 -17.51 1.12
C PHE A 13 -5.26 -16.71 0.18
N ILE A 14 -5.70 -17.32 -0.93
CA ILE A 14 -6.60 -16.67 -1.90
C ILE A 14 -7.95 -16.36 -1.23
N TRP A 15 -8.50 -17.30 -0.46
CA TRP A 15 -9.74 -17.07 0.28
C TRP A 15 -9.61 -15.90 1.26
N SER A 16 -8.51 -15.82 2.01
CA SER A 16 -8.24 -14.71 2.93
C SER A 16 -8.15 -13.36 2.22
N LEU A 17 -7.54 -13.31 1.03
CA LEU A 17 -7.48 -12.09 0.22
C LEU A 17 -8.87 -11.67 -0.26
N ASN A 18 -9.64 -12.61 -0.81
CA ASN A 18 -10.96 -12.33 -1.35
C ASN A 18 -11.96 -11.92 -0.26
N LYS A 19 -11.92 -12.58 0.90
CA LYS A 19 -12.79 -12.25 2.03
C LYS A 19 -12.62 -10.82 2.52
N LYS A 20 -11.41 -10.26 2.46
CA LYS A 20 -11.17 -8.85 2.80
C LYS A 20 -11.73 -7.87 1.77
N CYS A 21 -12.00 -8.32 0.56
CA CYS A 21 -12.58 -7.53 -0.52
C CYS A 21 -14.09 -7.75 -0.68
N GLU A 22 -14.69 -8.62 0.14
CA GLU A 22 -16.11 -8.94 0.09
C GLU A 22 -16.95 -7.68 0.39
N GLY A 23 -17.93 -7.40 -0.47
CA GLY A 23 -18.79 -6.21 -0.37
C GLY A 23 -18.13 -4.89 -0.82
N MET A 24 -16.84 -4.90 -1.20
CA MET A 24 -16.12 -3.70 -1.60
C MET A 24 -16.25 -3.46 -3.11
N ILE A 25 -16.80 -2.30 -3.49
CA ILE A 25 -17.02 -1.93 -4.91
C ILE A 25 -15.90 -1.01 -5.43
N LYS A 26 -15.22 -0.29 -4.53
CA LYS A 26 -14.16 0.67 -4.85
C LYS A 26 -12.88 0.32 -4.07
N PRO A 27 -11.71 0.80 -4.52
CA PRO A 27 -10.48 0.69 -3.74
C PRO A 27 -10.69 1.21 -2.32
N PHE A 28 -10.15 0.49 -1.35
CA PHE A 28 -10.34 0.78 0.06
C PHE A 28 -9.02 0.66 0.83
N GLU A 29 -8.93 1.42 1.91
CA GLU A 29 -7.81 1.35 2.85
C GLU A 29 -8.01 0.17 3.80
N VAL A 30 -6.97 -0.63 4.00
CA VAL A 30 -6.98 -1.75 4.94
C VAL A 30 -6.88 -1.20 6.36
N GLU A 31 -7.81 -1.59 7.23
CA GLU A 31 -7.82 -1.20 8.63
C GLU A 31 -6.51 -1.56 9.36
N GLY A 32 -6.07 -0.71 10.29
CA GLY A 32 -4.84 -0.91 11.06
C GLY A 32 -3.54 -0.66 10.28
N THR A 33 -3.61 -0.25 9.01
CA THR A 33 -2.42 0.02 8.18
C THR A 33 -2.09 1.51 8.05
N LYS A 34 -2.97 2.39 8.55
CA LYS A 34 -2.79 3.83 8.46
C LYS A 34 -1.55 4.28 9.24
N GLY A 35 -0.69 5.03 8.57
CA GLY A 35 0.55 5.56 9.14
C GLY A 35 1.55 4.51 9.56
N GLN A 36 1.43 3.28 9.04
CA GLN A 36 2.31 2.17 9.38
C GLN A 36 2.40 1.94 10.92
N THR A 37 1.33 2.30 11.63
CA THR A 37 1.26 2.36 13.10
C THR A 37 1.48 1.00 13.76
N ASP A 38 1.03 -0.07 13.11
CA ASP A 38 1.46 -1.44 13.38
C ASP A 38 2.36 -1.93 12.22
N PRO A 39 3.69 -1.86 12.38
CA PRO A 39 4.63 -2.28 11.36
C PRO A 39 4.48 -3.75 10.97
N GLU A 40 4.03 -4.60 11.89
CA GLU A 40 3.90 -6.03 11.66
C GLU A 40 2.65 -6.34 10.84
N SER A 41 1.49 -5.79 11.23
CA SER A 41 0.24 -5.91 10.48
C SER A 41 0.33 -5.25 9.11
N TRP A 42 0.90 -4.04 9.02
CA TRP A 42 1.13 -3.37 7.73
C TRP A 42 2.04 -4.20 6.83
N SER A 43 3.18 -4.67 7.36
CA SER A 43 4.11 -5.50 6.61
C SER A 43 3.47 -6.84 6.21
N MET A 44 2.52 -7.36 6.99
CA MET A 44 1.88 -8.66 6.77
C MET A 44 0.85 -8.56 5.68
N GLU A 45 0.05 -7.52 5.70
CA GLU A 45 -0.88 -7.25 4.61
C GLU A 45 -0.16 -6.91 3.32
N ARG A 46 0.95 -6.17 3.41
CA ARG A 46 1.79 -5.84 2.25
C ARG A 46 2.45 -7.07 1.62
N SER A 47 2.92 -8.03 2.42
CA SER A 47 3.60 -9.23 1.88
C SER A 47 2.65 -10.15 1.11
N LYS A 48 1.34 -10.06 1.33
CA LYS A 48 0.31 -10.83 0.60
C LYS A 48 0.00 -10.23 -0.78
N CYS A 49 0.46 -9.02 -1.08
CA CYS A 49 0.05 -8.28 -2.27
C CYS A 49 1.26 -7.81 -3.10
N SER A 50 1.12 -7.80 -4.42
CA SER A 50 1.95 -7.03 -5.35
C SER A 50 1.70 -5.53 -5.14
N THR A 51 2.70 -4.81 -4.64
CA THR A 51 2.57 -3.36 -4.44
C THR A 51 3.08 -2.57 -5.63
N ALA A 52 2.65 -1.31 -5.76
CA ALA A 52 3.11 -0.42 -6.81
C ALA A 52 4.65 -0.36 -6.96
N SER A 53 5.40 -0.40 -5.86
CA SER A 53 6.88 -0.40 -5.88
C SER A 53 7.47 -1.70 -6.44
N ASP A 54 6.72 -2.80 -6.41
CA ASP A 54 7.17 -4.10 -6.90
C ASP A 54 6.80 -4.35 -8.36
N CYS A 55 5.77 -3.67 -8.87
CA CYS A 55 5.23 -3.93 -10.20
C CYS A 55 6.30 -3.79 -11.28
N LYS A 56 7.13 -2.73 -11.22
CA LYS A 56 8.22 -2.53 -12.20
C LYS A 56 9.21 -3.69 -12.16
N THR A 57 9.65 -4.09 -10.97
CA THR A 57 10.60 -5.21 -10.80
C THR A 57 10.00 -6.50 -11.32
N PHE A 58 8.77 -6.83 -10.93
CA PHE A 58 8.09 -8.05 -11.36
C PHE A 58 7.90 -8.14 -12.87
N LEU A 59 7.55 -7.03 -13.51
CA LEU A 59 7.40 -6.95 -14.98
C LEU A 59 8.74 -7.07 -15.71
N GLY A 60 9.83 -6.62 -15.10
CA GLY A 60 11.19 -6.73 -15.66
C GLY A 60 11.81 -8.13 -15.57
N LEU A 61 11.19 -9.09 -14.87
CA LEU A 61 11.70 -10.46 -14.76
C LEU A 61 11.40 -11.24 -16.04
N SER A 62 12.46 -11.73 -16.70
CA SER A 62 12.38 -12.39 -18.01
C SER A 62 11.83 -13.82 -17.97
N SER A 63 11.98 -14.53 -16.85
CA SER A 63 11.57 -15.94 -16.75
C SER A 63 10.50 -16.18 -15.68
N GLY A 64 9.67 -17.21 -15.90
CA GLY A 64 8.71 -17.67 -14.90
C GLY A 64 9.37 -18.10 -13.60
N GLN A 65 10.58 -18.67 -13.66
CA GLN A 65 11.34 -19.06 -12.47
C GLN A 65 11.82 -17.84 -11.68
N ALA A 66 12.28 -16.77 -12.34
CA ALA A 66 12.65 -15.53 -11.69
C ALA A 66 11.44 -14.88 -11.00
N LYS A 67 10.28 -14.86 -11.66
CA LYS A 67 9.01 -14.39 -11.08
C LYS A 67 8.60 -15.19 -9.83
N LYS A 68 8.69 -16.52 -9.88
CA LYS A 68 8.41 -17.41 -8.73
C LYS A 68 9.37 -17.14 -7.57
N ASN A 69 10.67 -17.03 -7.84
CA ASN A 69 11.67 -16.73 -6.82
C ASN A 69 11.42 -15.37 -6.17
N TYR A 70 11.11 -14.34 -6.96
CA TYR A 70 10.77 -13.01 -6.46
C TYR A 70 9.54 -13.04 -5.54
N LEU A 71 8.45 -13.64 -6.00
CA LEU A 71 7.23 -13.78 -5.20
C LEU A 71 7.46 -14.57 -3.91
N ARG A 72 8.26 -15.65 -3.97
CA ARG A 72 8.63 -16.42 -2.77
C ARG A 72 9.36 -15.53 -1.77
N LYS A 73 10.43 -14.85 -2.20
CA LYS A 73 11.21 -13.99 -1.31
C LYS A 73 10.36 -12.89 -0.69
N LYS A 74 9.49 -12.28 -1.49
CA LYS A 74 8.60 -11.22 -1.06
C LYS A 74 7.55 -11.70 -0.06
N ASN A 75 6.79 -12.74 -0.40
CA ASN A 75 5.69 -13.24 0.42
C ASN A 75 6.21 -13.75 1.78
N TRP A 76 7.39 -14.37 1.78
CA TRP A 76 8.06 -14.89 2.98
C TRP A 76 8.99 -13.88 3.65
N ARG A 77 9.06 -12.63 3.16
CA ARG A 77 9.89 -11.55 3.70
C ARG A 77 11.37 -11.92 3.87
N LEU A 78 11.90 -12.75 2.97
CA LEU A 78 13.27 -13.28 3.08
C LEU A 78 14.34 -12.21 2.82
N ASP A 79 13.97 -11.07 2.20
CA ASP A 79 14.87 -9.95 1.92
C ASP A 79 14.45 -8.70 2.73
N ARG A 80 14.45 -8.77 4.08
CA ARG A 80 14.35 -7.54 4.90
C ARG A 80 15.66 -6.76 4.81
N VAL A 81 15.80 -5.95 3.77
CA VAL A 81 16.93 -5.02 3.62
C VAL A 81 16.48 -3.65 4.12
N GLU A 82 16.95 -3.25 5.30
CA GLU A 82 16.82 -1.88 5.79
C GLU A 82 18.15 -1.17 5.56
N THR A 83 18.19 -0.28 4.57
CA THR A 83 19.35 0.57 4.31
C THR A 83 19.22 1.89 5.08
N ALA A 84 20.35 2.58 5.31
CA ALA A 84 20.34 3.91 5.93
C ALA A 84 19.42 4.90 5.19
N ALA A 85 19.38 4.83 3.85
CA ALA A 85 18.49 5.65 3.03
C ALA A 85 17.00 5.33 3.25
N ILE A 86 16.64 4.05 3.42
CA ILE A 86 15.26 3.64 3.73
C ILE A 86 14.87 4.15 5.12
N LYS A 87 15.77 4.02 6.11
CA LYS A 87 15.55 4.51 7.47
C LYS A 87 15.33 6.03 7.51
N TYR A 88 16.24 6.78 6.89
CA TYR A 88 16.12 8.24 6.77
C TYR A 88 14.81 8.64 6.07
N GLY A 89 14.43 7.94 4.99
CA GLY A 89 13.17 8.17 4.29
C GLY A 89 11.94 8.02 5.19
N LYS A 90 11.91 6.98 6.05
CA LYS A 90 10.82 6.78 7.03
C LYS A 90 10.76 7.91 8.06
N GLU A 91 11.91 8.33 8.58
CA GLU A 91 12.00 9.39 9.59
C GLU A 91 11.55 10.75 9.03
N MET A 92 11.87 11.02 7.76
CA MET A 92 11.56 12.30 7.12
C MET A 92 10.19 12.39 6.45
N GLU A 93 9.48 11.26 6.27
CA GLU A 93 8.19 11.24 5.57
C GLU A 93 7.13 12.11 6.30
N GLY A 94 7.00 11.95 7.62
CA GLY A 94 6.08 12.74 8.44
C GLY A 94 6.37 14.25 8.41
N PRO A 95 7.61 14.68 8.71
CA PRO A 95 8.03 16.08 8.57
C PRO A 95 7.77 16.65 7.16
N ALA A 96 8.13 15.93 6.11
CA ALA A 96 7.92 16.37 4.73
C ALA A 96 6.44 16.57 4.41
N ARG A 97 5.57 15.66 4.88
CA ARG A 97 4.12 15.78 4.73
C ARG A 97 3.55 17.01 5.43
N LYS A 98 4.04 17.34 6.63
CA LYS A 98 3.65 18.57 7.36
C LYS A 98 4.02 19.82 6.58
N VAL A 99 5.26 19.91 6.10
CA VAL A 99 5.73 21.05 5.28
C VAL A 99 4.90 21.18 4.00
N TYR A 100 4.58 20.07 3.34
CA TYR A 100 3.71 20.06 2.18
C TYR A 100 2.29 20.57 2.51
N ALA A 101 1.70 20.09 3.61
CA ALA A 101 0.37 20.50 4.05
C ALA A 101 0.30 22.01 4.34
N GLU A 102 1.32 22.57 4.98
CA GLU A 102 1.42 24.02 5.26
C GLU A 102 1.54 24.84 3.98
N LYS A 103 2.35 24.38 3.01
CA LYS A 103 2.49 25.06 1.71
C LYS A 103 1.19 25.04 0.92
N ILE A 104 0.52 23.89 0.85
CA ILE A 104 -0.72 23.75 0.09
C ILE A 104 -1.86 24.55 0.72
N LYS A 105 -1.98 24.60 2.05
CA LYS A 105 -3.00 25.43 2.73
C LYS A 105 -2.90 26.92 2.37
N LYS A 106 -1.69 27.43 2.10
CA LYS A 106 -1.47 28.83 1.69
C LYS A 106 -1.96 29.11 0.26
N VAL A 107 -1.97 28.11 -0.61
CA VAL A 107 -2.31 28.25 -2.04
C VAL A 107 -3.75 27.83 -2.32
N HIS A 108 -4.25 26.85 -1.57
CA HIS A 108 -5.54 26.21 -1.78
C HIS A 108 -6.25 26.00 -0.44
N SER A 109 -7.03 27.00 -0.02
CA SER A 109 -8.03 26.80 1.03
C SER A 109 -9.31 26.26 0.37
N PRO A 110 -9.90 25.13 0.81
CA PRO A 110 -9.64 24.39 2.05
C PRO A 110 -9.09 22.96 1.82
N LEU A 111 -7.84 22.80 1.38
CA LEU A 111 -7.20 21.48 1.26
C LEU A 111 -6.58 21.00 2.58
N GLU A 112 -6.80 19.73 2.90
CA GLU A 112 -6.15 19.00 4.00
C GLU A 112 -5.34 17.83 3.45
N VAL A 113 -4.19 17.55 4.07
CA VAL A 113 -3.33 16.43 3.69
C VAL A 113 -3.42 15.38 4.78
N ILE A 114 -3.88 14.19 4.41
CA ILE A 114 -4.05 13.06 5.32
C ILE A 114 -3.02 11.97 5.02
N GLU A 115 -2.60 11.28 6.08
CA GLU A 115 -1.81 10.07 5.96
C GLU A 115 -2.63 8.92 5.37
N ALA A 116 -1.97 8.09 4.57
CA ALA A 116 -2.54 6.90 3.96
C ALA A 116 -1.95 5.62 4.58
N GLY A 117 -2.73 4.54 4.52
CA GLY A 117 -2.32 3.18 4.77
C GLY A 117 -2.19 2.38 3.48
N LEU A 118 -2.33 1.06 3.59
CA LEU A 118 -2.34 0.15 2.45
C LEU A 118 -3.73 0.14 1.80
N TRP A 119 -3.81 0.47 0.53
CA TRP A 119 -5.01 0.44 -0.28
C TRP A 119 -5.05 -0.80 -1.17
N LYS A 120 -6.18 -1.49 -1.22
CA LYS A 120 -6.41 -2.68 -2.06
C LYS A 120 -7.42 -2.40 -3.14
N ASN A 121 -7.25 -3.05 -4.29
CA ASN A 121 -8.23 -3.07 -5.36
C ASN A 121 -9.14 -4.30 -5.17
N PRO A 122 -10.46 -4.15 -4.92
CA PRO A 122 -11.32 -5.30 -4.71
C PRO A 122 -11.48 -6.20 -5.94
N LYS A 123 -11.32 -5.66 -7.16
CA LYS A 123 -11.31 -6.45 -8.40
C LYS A 123 -10.05 -7.30 -8.53
N TYR A 124 -8.95 -6.85 -7.94
CA TYR A 124 -7.66 -7.54 -7.96
C TYR A 124 -7.03 -7.53 -6.56
N PRO A 125 -7.50 -8.39 -5.63
CA PRO A 125 -7.08 -8.38 -4.21
C PRO A 125 -5.58 -8.62 -3.98
N THR A 126 -4.90 -9.16 -5.00
CA THR A 126 -3.45 -9.35 -5.03
C THR A 126 -2.70 -8.05 -5.36
N LEU A 127 -3.37 -7.00 -5.81
CA LEU A 127 -2.79 -5.68 -6.11
C LEU A 127 -3.10 -4.69 -4.99
N ALA A 128 -2.06 -4.00 -4.53
CA ALA A 128 -2.19 -2.97 -3.50
C ALA A 128 -1.26 -1.78 -3.76
N CYS A 129 -1.51 -0.66 -3.10
CA CYS A 129 -0.60 0.48 -3.05
C CYS A 129 -0.63 1.12 -1.66
N SER A 130 0.41 1.87 -1.31
CA SER A 130 0.44 2.64 -0.06
C SER A 130 0.96 4.03 -0.45
N PRO A 131 0.08 4.96 -0.82
CA PRO A 131 0.48 6.34 -1.12
C PRO A 131 1.16 6.99 0.08
N ASP A 132 1.97 8.02 -0.15
CA ASP A 132 2.61 8.80 0.93
C ASP A 132 1.59 9.66 1.70
N GLY A 133 0.43 9.93 1.07
CA GLY A 133 -0.70 10.67 1.63
C GLY A 133 -1.72 11.05 0.56
N PHE A 134 -2.86 11.57 0.99
CA PHE A 134 -3.89 12.13 0.11
C PHE A 134 -4.12 13.60 0.42
N SER A 135 -4.37 14.40 -0.62
CA SER A 135 -4.98 15.71 -0.45
C SER A 135 -6.50 15.55 -0.57
N VAL A 136 -7.23 16.10 0.40
CA VAL A 136 -8.69 16.09 0.45
C VAL A 136 -9.19 17.52 0.60
N HIS A 137 -10.18 17.89 -0.22
CA HIS A 137 -10.90 19.14 -0.02
C HIS A 137 -11.79 18.99 1.21
N LYS A 138 -11.66 19.89 2.18
CA LYS A 138 -12.69 20.05 3.22
C LYS A 138 -13.92 20.63 2.54
N ILE A 139 -14.82 19.75 2.17
CA ILE A 139 -16.16 20.17 1.79
C ILE A 139 -16.83 20.65 3.07
N THR A 140 -17.09 21.95 3.18
CA THR A 140 -18.01 22.53 4.17
C THR A 140 -19.38 21.91 3.94
N ALA A 141 -19.70 20.84 4.67
CA ALA A 141 -21.00 20.23 5.00
C ALA A 141 -22.16 20.16 3.96
N ALA A 142 -22.02 20.62 2.71
CA ALA A 142 -23.14 20.80 1.79
C ALA A 142 -23.02 19.99 0.48
N TYR A 143 -21.84 19.50 0.08
CA TYR A 143 -21.71 18.77 -1.20
C TYR A 143 -20.68 17.64 -1.13
N SER A 144 -21.11 16.47 -0.66
CA SER A 144 -20.33 15.24 -0.68
C SER A 144 -20.07 14.73 -2.12
N VAL A 145 -18.83 14.79 -2.62
CA VAL A 145 -18.12 13.69 -3.33
C VAL A 145 -16.61 13.95 -3.24
N GLY A 146 -15.89 13.00 -2.62
CA GLY A 146 -14.46 13.10 -2.34
C GLY A 146 -13.56 12.55 -3.44
N ASP A 147 -12.92 13.47 -4.17
CA ASP A 147 -11.75 13.15 -4.99
C ASP A 147 -10.50 13.13 -4.10
N LYS A 148 -10.05 11.91 -3.75
CA LYS A 148 -8.79 11.68 -3.03
C LYS A 148 -7.67 11.57 -4.07
N MET A 149 -6.77 12.55 -4.13
CA MET A 149 -5.62 12.52 -5.05
C MET A 149 -4.37 12.03 -4.31
N PRO A 150 -3.67 10.99 -4.81
CA PRO A 150 -2.45 10.50 -4.19
C PRO A 150 -1.29 11.48 -4.39
N LEU A 151 -0.54 11.76 -3.33
CA LEU A 151 0.72 12.50 -3.43
C LEU A 151 1.80 11.59 -4.04
N LYS A 152 2.54 12.11 -5.04
CA LYS A 152 3.74 11.46 -5.58
C LYS A 152 4.98 12.01 -4.88
N ARG A 153 5.94 11.13 -4.56
CA ARG A 153 7.31 11.51 -4.18
C ARG A 153 7.85 12.59 -5.11
N ILE A 154 8.26 13.71 -4.53
CA ILE A 154 9.11 14.70 -5.19
C ILE A 154 10.56 14.17 -5.06
N PRO A 155 11.30 14.03 -6.17
CA PRO A 155 12.69 13.54 -6.15
C PRO A 155 13.63 14.48 -5.37
#